data_AF-A0A815QEL6-F1
#
_entry.id   AF-A0A815QEL6-F1
#
_cell.length_a   1.000
_cell.length_b   1.000
_cell.length_c   1.000
_cell.angle_alpha   90.00
_cell.angle_beta   90.00
_cell.angle_gamma   90.00
#
_symmetry.space_group_name_H-M   'P 1'
#
loop_
_entity.id
_entity.type
_entity.pdbx_description
1 polymer ?
#
loop_
_entity_poly.entity_id
_entity_poly.type
_entity_poly.pdbx_seq_one_letter_code
_entity_poly.pdbx_strand_id
1 'polypeptide(L)'
;MTSKRNLKSVTTTTTAAEDSSTIVSISQQLVRQLEGAIESDEDDSSSAPTAQSLGVRAQKKLLGKFSSKSVAKVFIDETSGRVLDNLHKLIRGYSGNKKEADKLLKSIIKTIIKLGILYKNNLFNGFENQLIEDFRNRFHALSKVIVTFYEVDYTFDRLFLTRICKECQELTHKIVSTHLTQKSHTRIDFIYNYVSNLQFIDYVFNPNSTTNRAIIKDIVGDMHTLMDAGLL
;
A
#
# COMPACT_ATOMS: atom_id res chain seq x y z
N MET A 1 67.61 30.28 4.89
CA MET A 1 67.19 29.55 3.67
C MET A 1 67.41 28.07 4.00
N THR A 2 66.46 27.15 4.06
CA THR A 2 65.16 27.05 3.39
C THR A 2 64.28 26.09 4.19
N SER A 3 63.01 26.47 4.33
CA SER A 3 61.89 25.70 4.85
C SER A 3 61.73 24.33 4.21
N LYS A 4 61.44 23.28 5.00
CA LYS A 4 60.45 22.23 4.64
C LYS A 4 59.75 21.69 5.88
N ARG A 5 58.51 22.16 6.09
CA ARG A 5 57.48 21.47 6.88
C ARG A 5 57.22 20.12 6.23
N ASN A 6 57.09 19.06 7.01
CA ASN A 6 56.49 17.81 6.53
C ASN A 6 55.26 17.49 7.37
N LEU A 7 54.15 17.32 6.65
CA LEU A 7 52.79 17.09 7.12
C LEU A 7 52.71 15.78 7.90
N LYS A 8 52.05 15.83 9.07
CA LYS A 8 51.49 14.64 9.73
C LYS A 8 50.41 14.06 8.81
N SER A 9 50.54 12.79 8.43
CA SER A 9 49.43 12.03 7.86
C SER A 9 48.40 11.79 8.96
N VAL A 10 47.33 12.57 8.96
CA VAL A 10 46.11 12.23 9.69
C VAL A 10 45.41 11.17 8.86
N THR A 11 45.55 9.91 9.27
CA THR A 11 44.75 8.81 8.74
C THR A 11 43.35 8.93 9.32
N THR A 12 42.47 9.68 8.64
CA THR A 12 41.04 9.71 8.93
C THR A 12 40.45 8.38 8.46
N THR A 13 40.41 7.40 9.36
CA THR A 13 39.57 6.21 9.20
C THR A 13 38.18 6.61 9.67
N THR A 14 37.36 7.08 8.74
CA THR A 14 35.95 7.36 8.96
C THR A 14 35.20 7.00 7.68
N THR A 15 33.93 6.67 7.83
CA THR A 15 32.89 6.59 6.78
C THR A 15 32.84 5.32 5.92
N ALA A 16 32.16 4.30 6.46
CA ALA A 16 31.30 3.41 5.66
C ALA A 16 29.99 3.10 6.42
N ALA A 17 30.06 2.96 7.75
CA ALA A 17 28.89 2.73 8.60
C ALA A 17 28.04 3.99 8.85
N GLU A 18 28.66 5.17 8.90
CA GLU A 18 27.97 6.46 9.15
C GLU A 18 27.18 6.96 7.93
N ASP A 19 27.62 6.65 6.71
CA ASP A 19 26.91 7.00 5.48
C ASP A 19 25.61 6.19 5.33
N SER A 20 25.64 4.91 5.70
CA SER A 20 24.48 4.03 5.56
C SER A 20 23.36 4.40 6.54
N SER A 21 23.68 4.84 7.77
CA SER A 21 22.66 5.29 8.72
C SER A 21 22.06 6.65 8.32
N THR A 22 22.88 7.54 7.75
CA THR A 22 22.45 8.85 7.26
C THR A 22 21.53 8.71 6.06
N ILE A 23 21.87 7.87 5.08
CA ILE A 23 21.02 7.59 3.90
C ILE A 23 19.68 6.96 4.32
N VAL A 24 19.69 6.01 5.26
CA VAL A 24 18.46 5.41 5.80
C VAL A 24 17.59 6.48 6.49
N SER A 25 18.21 7.37 7.27
CA SER A 25 17.47 8.47 7.93
C SER A 25 16.85 9.45 6.93
N ILE A 26 17.57 9.78 5.85
CA ILE A 26 17.11 10.69 4.79
C ILE A 26 15.93 10.07 4.04
N SER A 27 16.05 8.78 3.70
CA SER A 27 14.97 8.02 3.06
C SER A 27 13.73 7.89 3.95
N GLN A 28 13.90 7.60 5.24
CA GLN A 28 12.80 7.58 6.21
C GLN A 28 12.18 8.97 6.39
N GLN A 29 12.96 10.03 6.33
CA GLN A 29 12.47 11.40 6.39
C GLN A 29 11.71 11.78 5.11
N LEU A 30 12.13 11.29 3.94
CA LEU A 30 11.40 11.42 2.68
C LEU A 30 10.06 10.67 2.73
N VAL A 31 10.05 9.46 3.29
CA VAL A 31 8.81 8.68 3.53
C VAL A 31 7.90 9.44 4.47
N ARG A 32 8.38 9.94 5.60
CA ARG A 32 7.57 10.74 6.54
C ARG A 32 7.03 12.02 5.91
N GLN A 33 7.80 12.66 5.02
CA GLN A 33 7.35 13.83 4.25
C GLN A 33 6.27 13.46 3.23
N LEU A 34 6.41 12.32 2.54
CA LEU A 34 5.39 11.79 1.62
C LEU A 34 4.14 11.32 2.36
N GLU A 35 4.29 10.68 3.52
CA GLU A 35 3.20 10.28 4.40
C GLU A 35 2.43 11.51 4.93
N GLY A 36 3.14 12.54 5.40
CA GLY A 36 2.54 13.79 5.84
C GLY A 36 1.73 14.47 4.74
N ALA A 37 2.22 14.44 3.49
CA ALA A 37 1.51 14.99 2.34
C ALA A 37 0.25 14.20 1.96
N ILE A 38 0.28 12.86 2.01
CA ILE A 38 -0.89 11.99 1.76
C ILE A 38 -1.93 12.10 2.88
N GLU A 39 -1.53 12.54 4.07
CA GLU A 39 -2.40 12.71 5.23
C GLU A 39 -2.97 14.13 5.37
N SER A 40 -2.32 15.15 4.82
CA SER A 40 -2.71 16.57 4.96
C SER A 40 -3.89 17.04 4.10
N ASP A 41 -4.61 16.13 3.42
CA ASP A 41 -5.83 16.47 2.65
C ASP A 41 -7.08 16.64 3.53
N GLU A 42 -6.97 16.55 4.87
CA GLU A 42 -8.05 16.82 5.82
C GLU A 42 -7.53 17.75 6.95
N ASP A 43 -8.19 18.91 7.11
CA ASP A 43 -8.01 20.02 8.08
C ASP A 43 -7.02 21.17 7.74
N ASP A 44 -7.60 22.34 7.46
CA ASP A 44 -6.94 23.64 7.34
C ASP A 44 -7.44 24.60 8.45
N SER A 45 -6.54 25.05 9.32
CA SER A 45 -6.73 26.30 10.07
C SER A 45 -5.38 26.97 10.40
N SER A 46 -5.16 28.08 9.71
CA SER A 46 -4.27 29.25 9.91
C SER A 46 -3.30 29.33 11.11
N SER A 47 -2.03 29.62 10.79
CA SER A 47 -1.17 30.55 11.55
C SER A 47 -0.03 31.13 10.66
N ALA A 48 0.48 32.31 11.05
CA ALA A 48 1.33 33.22 10.27
C ALA A 48 2.72 32.65 9.89
N PRO A 49 3.37 33.14 8.80
CA PRO A 49 4.48 32.41 8.21
C PRO A 49 5.84 32.76 8.84
N THR A 50 6.51 31.77 9.44
CA THR A 50 7.96 31.77 9.75
C THR A 50 8.77 31.20 8.58
N ALA A 51 10.10 31.38 8.55
CA ALA A 51 10.97 30.78 7.52
C ALA A 51 10.82 29.24 7.44
N GLN A 52 10.56 28.58 8.58
CA GLN A 52 10.16 27.17 8.64
C GLN A 52 8.85 26.90 7.88
N SER A 53 7.83 27.75 8.04
CA SER A 53 6.57 27.63 7.30
C SER A 53 6.74 27.87 5.78
N LEU A 54 7.72 28.68 5.38
CA LEU A 54 8.05 28.94 3.97
C LEU A 54 8.72 27.71 3.32
N GLY A 55 9.63 27.05 4.05
CA GLY A 55 10.22 25.78 3.64
C GLY A 55 9.17 24.65 3.54
N VAL A 56 8.28 24.57 4.54
CA VAL A 56 7.13 23.64 4.52
C VAL A 56 6.15 23.96 3.39
N ARG A 57 5.94 25.23 3.04
CA ARG A 57 5.12 25.63 1.88
C ARG A 57 5.79 25.32 0.55
N ALA A 58 7.11 25.49 0.44
CA ALA A 58 7.87 25.10 -0.75
C ALA A 58 7.87 23.58 -0.95
N GLN A 59 8.02 22.81 0.13
CA GLN A 59 7.83 21.36 0.13
C GLN A 59 6.39 20.98 -0.21
N LYS A 60 5.37 21.60 0.38
CA LYS A 60 3.95 21.42 0.00
C LYS A 60 3.66 21.79 -1.45
N LYS A 61 4.40 22.73 -2.06
CA LYS A 61 4.23 23.13 -3.47
C LYS A 61 4.93 22.17 -4.44
N LEU A 62 6.03 21.52 -4.02
CA LEU A 62 6.67 20.42 -4.74
C LEU A 62 5.86 19.12 -4.60
N LEU A 63 5.37 18.83 -3.39
CA LEU A 63 4.52 17.67 -3.06
C LEU A 63 3.08 17.82 -3.56
N GLY A 64 2.56 19.05 -3.67
CA GLY A 64 1.23 19.34 -4.21
C GLY A 64 1.11 19.10 -5.72
N LYS A 65 2.23 18.96 -6.42
CA LYS A 65 2.25 18.42 -7.80
C LYS A 65 2.03 16.90 -7.84
N PHE A 66 2.24 16.20 -6.71
CA PHE A 66 1.89 14.81 -6.48
C PHE A 66 0.54 14.71 -5.75
N SER A 67 -0.53 15.21 -6.38
CA SER A 67 -1.87 14.99 -5.82
C SER A 67 -2.11 13.49 -5.64
N SER A 68 -2.84 13.11 -4.58
CA SER A 68 -3.18 11.71 -4.29
C SER A 68 -3.79 10.99 -5.51
N LYS A 69 -4.54 11.73 -6.35
CA LYS A 69 -5.08 11.24 -7.63
C LYS A 69 -4.02 10.97 -8.70
N SER A 70 -2.99 11.82 -8.82
CA SER A 70 -1.90 11.64 -9.79
C SER A 70 -0.99 10.48 -9.37
N VAL A 71 -0.68 10.39 -8.07
CA VAL A 71 0.10 9.28 -7.51
C VAL A 71 -0.64 7.96 -7.63
N ALA A 72 -1.95 7.94 -7.34
CA ALA A 72 -2.78 6.75 -7.51
C ALA A 72 -2.70 6.19 -8.94
N LYS A 73 -2.78 7.04 -9.98
CA LYS A 73 -2.67 6.60 -11.39
C LYS A 73 -1.32 5.98 -11.76
N VAL A 74 -0.25 6.30 -11.02
CA VAL A 74 1.08 5.71 -11.24
C VAL A 74 1.20 4.30 -10.65
N PHE A 75 0.34 3.97 -9.67
CA PHE A 75 0.35 2.68 -8.95
C PHE A 75 -0.86 1.80 -9.23
N ILE A 76 -1.94 2.38 -9.78
CA ILE A 76 -3.20 1.72 -10.07
C ILE A 76 -3.46 1.95 -11.55
N ASP A 77 -3.19 0.92 -12.36
CA ASP A 77 -3.56 0.90 -13.77
C ASP A 77 -5.08 0.79 -13.95
N GLU A 78 -5.55 0.90 -15.19
CA GLU A 78 -6.98 0.91 -15.50
C GLU A 78 -7.69 -0.38 -15.06
N THR A 79 -7.06 -1.54 -15.25
CA THR A 79 -7.63 -2.84 -14.89
C THR A 79 -7.67 -3.02 -13.38
N SER A 80 -6.59 -2.68 -12.67
CA SER A 80 -6.60 -2.64 -11.20
C SER A 80 -7.64 -1.66 -10.65
N GLY A 81 -7.85 -0.52 -11.33
CA GLY A 81 -8.89 0.46 -10.98
C GLY A 81 -10.30 -0.13 -11.05
N ARG A 82 -10.62 -0.87 -12.12
CA ARG A 82 -11.93 -1.53 -12.27
C ARG A 82 -12.17 -2.60 -11.21
N VAL A 83 -11.15 -3.37 -10.83
CA VAL A 83 -11.23 -4.33 -9.71
C VAL A 83 -11.60 -3.59 -8.41
N LEU A 84 -10.94 -2.48 -8.11
CA LEU A 84 -11.19 -1.68 -6.91
C LEU A 84 -12.59 -1.04 -6.92
N ASP A 85 -13.05 -0.55 -8.07
CA ASP A 85 -14.39 0.03 -8.23
C ASP A 85 -15.49 -1.04 -8.03
N ASN A 86 -15.29 -2.24 -8.56
CA ASN A 86 -16.23 -3.34 -8.37
C ASN A 86 -16.21 -3.88 -6.94
N LEU A 87 -15.04 -3.94 -6.30
CA LEU A 87 -14.94 -4.23 -4.88
C LEU A 87 -15.71 -3.19 -4.04
N HIS A 88 -15.59 -1.90 -4.38
CA HIS A 88 -16.36 -0.83 -3.72
C HIS A 88 -17.88 -1.02 -3.86
N LYS A 89 -18.37 -1.41 -5.05
CA LYS A 89 -19.79 -1.74 -5.26
C LYS A 89 -20.25 -2.87 -4.33
N LEU A 90 -19.46 -3.94 -4.18
CA LEU A 90 -19.76 -5.05 -3.26
C LEU A 90 -19.80 -4.59 -1.80
N ILE A 91 -18.79 -3.82 -1.37
CA ILE A 91 -18.71 -3.26 0.00
C ILE A 91 -19.92 -2.36 0.29
N ARG A 92 -20.30 -1.50 -0.66
CA ARG A 92 -21.44 -0.60 -0.51
C ARG A 92 -22.75 -1.38 -0.47
N GLY A 93 -22.90 -2.40 -1.30
CA GLY A 93 -24.07 -3.27 -1.32
C GLY A 93 -24.24 -4.06 -0.01
N TYR A 94 -23.14 -4.55 0.55
CA TYR A 94 -23.13 -5.29 1.81
C TYR A 94 -23.39 -4.40 3.03
N SER A 95 -22.66 -3.28 3.16
CA SER A 95 -22.78 -2.41 4.35
C SER A 95 -24.04 -1.54 4.34
N GLY A 96 -24.63 -1.29 3.17
CA GLY A 96 -25.66 -0.26 3.00
C GLY A 96 -25.15 1.16 3.27
N ASN A 97 -23.84 1.35 3.49
CA ASN A 97 -23.25 2.60 3.94
C ASN A 97 -22.15 3.08 2.99
N LYS A 98 -22.48 4.09 2.17
CA LYS A 98 -21.52 4.68 1.22
C LYS A 98 -20.26 5.21 1.91
N LYS A 99 -20.39 5.85 3.08
CA LYS A 99 -19.23 6.45 3.77
C LYS A 99 -18.25 5.37 4.24
N GLU A 100 -18.77 4.24 4.68
CA GLU A 100 -17.94 3.09 5.08
C GLU A 100 -17.22 2.48 3.89
N ALA A 101 -17.93 2.30 2.76
CA ALA A 101 -17.34 1.82 1.52
C ALA A 101 -16.23 2.74 1.00
N ASP A 102 -16.49 4.06 0.97
CA ASP A 102 -15.50 5.07 0.56
C ASP A 102 -14.28 5.06 1.49
N LYS A 103 -14.48 4.89 2.81
CA LYS A 103 -13.40 4.81 3.81
C LYS A 103 -12.53 3.57 3.60
N LEU A 104 -13.14 2.42 3.33
CA LEU A 104 -12.42 1.17 3.07
C LEU A 104 -11.60 1.27 1.78
N LEU A 105 -12.21 1.71 0.69
CA LEU A 105 -11.52 1.92 -0.59
C LEU A 105 -10.35 2.91 -0.45
N LYS A 106 -10.56 4.05 0.24
CA LYS A 106 -9.50 5.03 0.54
C LYS A 106 -8.36 4.38 1.34
N SER A 107 -8.67 3.47 2.27
CA SER A 107 -7.66 2.76 3.06
C SER A 107 -6.84 1.82 2.19
N ILE A 108 -7.48 1.04 1.31
CA ILE A 108 -6.80 0.15 0.35
C ILE A 108 -5.84 0.94 -0.53
N ILE A 109 -6.32 2.02 -1.17
CA ILE A 109 -5.50 2.86 -2.06
C ILE A 109 -4.31 3.47 -1.32
N LYS A 110 -4.52 3.96 -0.09
CA LYS A 110 -3.41 4.52 0.72
C LYS A 110 -2.36 3.46 1.06
N THR A 111 -2.77 2.23 1.39
CA THR A 111 -1.84 1.12 1.66
C THR A 111 -1.04 0.75 0.41
N ILE A 112 -1.70 0.61 -0.75
CA ILE A 112 -1.04 0.32 -2.04
C ILE A 112 -0.02 1.40 -2.38
N ILE A 113 -0.39 2.68 -2.30
CA ILE A 113 0.51 3.79 -2.61
C ILE A 113 1.73 3.80 -1.69
N LYS A 114 1.54 3.60 -0.38
CA LYS A 114 2.65 3.59 0.58
C LYS A 114 3.63 2.44 0.29
N LEU A 115 3.12 1.23 0.07
CA LEU A 115 3.94 0.08 -0.32
C LEU A 115 4.68 0.34 -1.64
N GLY A 116 3.99 0.87 -2.64
CA GLY A 116 4.56 1.18 -3.95
C GLY A 116 5.67 2.23 -3.87
N ILE A 117 5.53 3.26 -3.02
CA ILE A 117 6.56 4.26 -2.77
C ILE A 117 7.79 3.63 -2.11
N LEU A 118 7.60 2.81 -1.06
CA LEU A 118 8.72 2.14 -0.40
C LEU A 118 9.49 1.24 -1.38
N TYR A 119 8.75 0.47 -2.19
CA TYR A 119 9.32 -0.44 -3.17
C TYR A 119 10.08 0.31 -4.27
N LYS A 120 9.46 1.30 -4.93
CA LYS A 120 10.10 2.05 -6.03
C LYS A 120 11.34 2.83 -5.61
N ASN A 121 11.44 3.22 -4.35
CA ASN A 121 12.60 3.94 -3.82
C ASN A 121 13.67 3.01 -3.23
N ASN A 122 13.55 1.69 -3.40
CA ASN A 122 14.49 0.69 -2.90
C ASN A 122 14.74 0.81 -1.38
N LEU A 123 13.68 1.10 -0.61
CA LEU A 123 13.80 1.33 0.83
C LEU A 123 13.80 0.04 1.66
N PHE A 124 13.48 -1.08 1.03
CA PHE A 124 13.46 -2.39 1.66
C PHE A 124 14.84 -3.02 1.66
N ASN A 125 15.22 -3.60 2.80
CA ASN A 125 16.43 -4.41 2.91
C ASN A 125 16.23 -5.81 2.31
N GLY A 126 17.29 -6.64 2.29
CA GLY A 126 17.22 -7.98 1.68
C GLY A 126 16.15 -8.90 2.29
N PHE A 127 15.95 -8.85 3.62
CA PHE A 127 14.92 -9.63 4.29
C PHE A 127 13.51 -9.11 3.98
N GLU A 128 13.33 -7.79 3.96
CA GLU A 128 12.04 -7.18 3.59
C GLU A 128 11.68 -7.45 2.12
N ASN A 129 12.67 -7.50 1.21
CA ASN A 129 12.44 -7.92 -0.17
C ASN A 129 12.00 -9.39 -0.29
N GLN A 130 12.51 -10.29 0.57
CA GLN A 130 12.00 -11.67 0.63
C GLN A 130 10.55 -11.70 1.10
N LEU A 131 10.20 -10.91 2.13
CA LEU A 131 8.81 -10.80 2.59
C LEU A 131 7.86 -10.27 1.50
N ILE A 132 8.34 -9.36 0.65
CA ILE A 132 7.58 -8.86 -0.50
C ILE A 132 7.34 -9.96 -1.52
N GLU A 133 8.35 -10.78 -1.80
CA GLU A 133 8.19 -11.91 -2.72
C GLU A 133 7.24 -12.96 -2.14
N ASP A 134 7.32 -13.25 -0.84
CA ASP A 134 6.36 -14.11 -0.14
C ASP A 134 4.93 -13.54 -0.22
N PHE A 135 4.78 -12.22 -0.04
CA PHE A 135 3.50 -11.53 -0.19
C PHE A 135 2.96 -11.66 -1.60
N ARG A 136 3.78 -11.43 -2.65
CA ARG A 136 3.36 -11.57 -4.05
C ARG A 136 2.88 -12.98 -4.35
N ASN A 137 3.64 -13.99 -3.94
CA ASN A 137 3.25 -15.39 -4.12
C ASN A 137 1.94 -15.72 -3.38
N ARG A 138 1.75 -15.19 -2.18
CA ARG A 138 0.51 -15.41 -1.41
C ARG A 138 -0.67 -14.66 -1.99
N PHE A 139 -0.46 -13.45 -2.50
CA PHE A 139 -1.48 -12.65 -3.15
C PHE A 139 -1.89 -13.25 -4.50
N HIS A 140 -0.95 -13.79 -5.27
CA HIS A 140 -1.25 -14.55 -6.48
C HIS A 140 -2.09 -15.80 -6.19
N ALA A 141 -1.76 -16.52 -5.10
CA ALA A 141 -2.57 -17.65 -4.65
C ALA A 141 -3.98 -17.21 -4.21
N LEU A 142 -4.11 -16.11 -3.47
CA LEU A 142 -5.41 -15.51 -3.12
C LEU A 142 -6.22 -15.19 -4.39
N SER A 143 -5.58 -14.60 -5.39
CA SER A 143 -6.21 -14.27 -6.66
C SER A 143 -6.78 -15.50 -7.36
N LYS A 144 -6.00 -16.58 -7.46
CA LYS A 144 -6.44 -17.86 -8.01
C LYS A 144 -7.62 -18.47 -7.26
N VAL A 145 -7.64 -18.34 -5.94
CA VAL A 145 -8.73 -18.87 -5.10
C VAL A 145 -10.03 -18.12 -5.38
N ILE A 146 -9.98 -16.79 -5.47
CA ILE A 146 -11.15 -15.96 -5.82
C ILE A 146 -11.71 -16.36 -7.18
N VAL A 147 -10.85 -16.55 -8.18
CA VAL A 147 -11.25 -17.00 -9.52
C VAL A 147 -11.87 -18.39 -9.46
N THR A 148 -11.22 -19.34 -8.80
CA THR A 148 -11.69 -20.73 -8.68
C THR A 148 -13.06 -20.80 -8.00
N PHE A 149 -13.27 -20.03 -6.93
CA PHE A 149 -14.53 -20.00 -6.20
C PHE A 149 -15.70 -19.43 -7.01
N TYR A 150 -15.41 -18.59 -8.01
CA TYR A 150 -16.43 -18.09 -8.92
C TYR A 150 -16.72 -19.05 -10.09
N GLU A 151 -15.68 -19.66 -10.65
CA GLU A 151 -15.74 -20.44 -11.89
C GLU A 151 -16.07 -21.91 -11.68
N VAL A 152 -15.69 -22.49 -10.54
CA VAL A 152 -15.81 -23.92 -10.28
C VAL A 152 -16.86 -24.18 -9.20
N ASP A 153 -17.95 -24.82 -9.60
CA ASP A 153 -19.05 -25.18 -8.71
C ASP A 153 -18.56 -26.05 -7.53
N TYR A 154 -19.22 -25.87 -6.37
CA TYR A 154 -18.98 -26.62 -5.14
C TYR A 154 -17.56 -26.51 -4.52
N THR A 155 -16.72 -25.58 -5.00
CA THR A 155 -15.38 -25.34 -4.43
C THR A 155 -15.33 -24.25 -3.35
N PHE A 156 -16.39 -23.46 -3.22
CA PHE A 156 -16.43 -22.30 -2.31
C PHE A 156 -16.22 -22.70 -0.84
N ASP A 157 -15.15 -22.19 -0.24
CA ASP A 157 -14.83 -22.33 1.18
C ASP A 157 -14.41 -20.97 1.77
N ARG A 158 -15.36 -20.33 2.47
CA ARG A 158 -15.14 -19.04 3.13
C ARG A 158 -14.03 -19.08 4.19
N LEU A 159 -13.83 -20.19 4.89
CA LEU A 159 -12.80 -20.28 5.94
C LEU A 159 -11.41 -20.33 5.30
N PHE A 160 -11.28 -21.04 4.18
CA PHE A 160 -10.07 -21.06 3.39
C PHE A 160 -9.73 -19.65 2.87
N LEU A 161 -10.70 -18.92 2.31
CA LEU A 161 -10.49 -17.55 1.83
C LEU A 161 -10.10 -16.59 2.96
N THR A 162 -10.78 -16.66 4.10
CA THR A 162 -10.43 -15.88 5.29
C THR A 162 -8.99 -16.15 5.74
N ARG A 163 -8.55 -17.41 5.77
CA ARG A 163 -7.19 -17.77 6.17
C ARG A 163 -6.14 -17.18 5.23
N ILE A 164 -6.32 -17.29 3.92
CA ILE A 164 -5.34 -16.74 2.96
C ILE A 164 -5.30 -15.21 3.01
N CYS A 165 -6.44 -14.54 3.24
CA CYS A 165 -6.47 -13.11 3.52
C CYS A 165 -5.66 -12.75 4.78
N LYS A 166 -5.74 -13.56 5.84
CA LYS A 166 -4.98 -13.32 7.09
C LYS A 166 -3.47 -13.51 6.92
N GLU A 167 -3.04 -14.45 6.10
CA GLU A 167 -1.62 -14.63 5.81
C GLU A 167 -1.08 -13.45 4.99
N CYS A 168 -1.86 -12.94 4.01
CA CYS A 168 -1.54 -11.69 3.32
C CYS A 168 -1.46 -10.50 4.29
N GLN A 169 -2.37 -10.42 5.27
CA GLN A 169 -2.35 -9.38 6.30
C GLN A 169 -1.04 -9.42 7.12
N GLU A 170 -0.66 -10.60 7.61
CA GLU A 170 0.54 -10.78 8.41
C GLU A 170 1.81 -10.41 7.64
N LEU A 171 1.91 -10.83 6.37
CA LEU A 171 3.01 -10.45 5.49
C LEU A 171 3.06 -8.93 5.28
N THR A 172 1.90 -8.31 5.03
CA THR A 172 1.81 -6.85 4.87
C THR A 172 2.32 -6.12 6.12
N HIS A 173 1.91 -6.55 7.32
CA HIS A 173 2.41 -5.97 8.57
C HIS A 173 3.92 -6.13 8.75
N LYS A 174 4.47 -7.31 8.43
CA LYS A 174 5.91 -7.56 8.53
C LYS A 174 6.69 -6.63 7.60
N ILE A 175 6.25 -6.49 6.34
CA ILE A 175 6.88 -5.62 5.34
C ILE A 175 6.95 -4.16 5.81
N VAL A 176 5.88 -3.65 6.43
CA VAL A 176 5.78 -2.21 6.76
C VAL A 176 6.20 -1.84 8.18
N SER A 177 6.50 -2.84 9.02
CA SER A 177 6.68 -2.69 10.48
C SER A 177 7.74 -1.65 10.89
N THR A 178 8.81 -1.52 10.11
CA THR A 178 9.95 -0.61 10.35
C THR A 178 9.82 0.72 9.60
N HIS A 179 8.84 0.84 8.70
CA HIS A 179 8.75 1.92 7.72
C HIS A 179 7.56 2.83 7.93
N LEU A 180 6.43 2.29 8.40
CA LEU A 180 5.16 3.00 8.47
C LEU A 180 4.66 3.19 9.91
N THR A 181 3.83 4.21 10.09
CA THR A 181 3.26 4.54 11.40
C THR A 181 2.16 3.56 11.84
N GLN A 182 1.83 3.59 13.14
CA GLN A 182 0.71 2.83 13.72
C GLN A 182 -0.61 3.06 12.97
N LYS A 183 -0.84 4.28 12.46
CA LYS A 183 -2.02 4.62 11.66
C LYS A 183 -2.11 3.79 10.37
N SER A 184 -0.98 3.45 9.76
CA SER A 184 -0.94 2.54 8.61
C SER A 184 -1.26 1.10 9.02
N HIS A 185 -0.75 0.63 10.16
CA HIS A 185 -1.12 -0.69 10.70
C HIS A 185 -2.62 -0.80 10.96
N THR A 186 -3.23 0.20 11.62
CA THR A 186 -4.69 0.23 11.84
C THR A 186 -5.49 0.23 10.53
N ARG A 187 -4.97 0.86 9.45
CA ARG A 187 -5.61 0.77 8.12
C ARG A 187 -5.51 -0.64 7.53
N ILE A 188 -4.35 -1.29 7.64
CA ILE A 188 -4.16 -2.68 7.20
C ILE A 188 -5.13 -3.59 7.94
N ASP A 189 -5.24 -3.46 9.26
CA ASP A 189 -6.20 -4.21 10.06
C ASP A 189 -7.64 -3.97 9.60
N PHE A 190 -8.02 -2.70 9.41
CA PHE A 190 -9.35 -2.35 8.93
C PHE A 190 -9.67 -2.99 7.57
N ILE A 191 -8.71 -3.00 6.64
CA ILE A 191 -8.87 -3.61 5.31
C ILE A 191 -9.09 -5.11 5.44
N TYR A 192 -8.14 -5.81 6.06
CA TYR A 192 -8.14 -7.26 6.09
C TYR A 192 -9.26 -7.82 6.97
N ASN A 193 -9.60 -7.17 8.09
CA ASN A 193 -10.74 -7.57 8.90
C ASN A 193 -12.07 -7.47 8.14
N TYR A 194 -12.20 -6.50 7.23
CA TYR A 194 -13.40 -6.36 6.43
C TYR A 194 -13.48 -7.43 5.33
N VAL A 195 -12.43 -7.54 4.51
CA VAL A 195 -12.45 -8.47 3.36
C VAL A 195 -12.38 -9.94 3.79
N SER A 196 -11.91 -10.22 5.01
CA SER A 196 -11.90 -11.57 5.59
C SER A 196 -13.15 -11.87 6.44
N ASN A 197 -14.13 -10.96 6.51
CA ASN A 197 -15.36 -11.17 7.26
C ASN A 197 -16.22 -12.25 6.58
N LEU A 198 -16.64 -13.27 7.34
CA LEU A 198 -17.37 -14.41 6.78
C LEU A 198 -18.68 -14.02 6.13
N GLN A 199 -19.44 -13.09 6.73
CA GLN A 199 -20.71 -12.62 6.18
C GLN A 199 -20.51 -11.80 4.90
N PHE A 200 -19.44 -11.01 4.82
CA PHE A 200 -19.07 -10.31 3.59
C PHE A 200 -18.68 -11.30 2.50
N ILE A 201 -17.87 -12.30 2.81
CA ILE A 201 -17.47 -13.36 1.85
C ILE A 201 -18.71 -14.11 1.34
N ASP A 202 -19.61 -14.52 2.23
CA ASP A 202 -20.88 -15.17 1.87
C ASP A 202 -21.76 -14.26 1.01
N TYR A 203 -21.78 -12.94 1.29
CA TYR A 203 -22.49 -11.97 0.48
C TYR A 203 -21.91 -11.89 -0.94
N VAL A 204 -20.58 -11.80 -1.07
CA VAL A 204 -19.89 -11.68 -2.37
C VAL A 204 -20.15 -12.90 -3.25
N PHE A 205 -20.01 -14.10 -2.68
CA PHE A 205 -20.14 -15.36 -3.42
C PHE A 205 -21.56 -15.96 -3.36
N ASN A 206 -22.57 -15.19 -2.96
CA ASN A 206 -23.95 -15.68 -2.88
C ASN A 206 -24.46 -16.11 -4.27
N PRO A 207 -24.74 -17.42 -4.50
CA PRO A 207 -25.17 -17.91 -5.80
C PRO A 207 -26.55 -17.40 -6.23
N ASN A 208 -27.38 -16.99 -5.26
CA ASN A 208 -28.74 -16.50 -5.51
C ASN A 208 -28.79 -14.99 -5.83
N SER A 209 -27.68 -14.27 -5.66
CA SER A 209 -27.62 -12.82 -5.93
C SER A 209 -27.12 -12.57 -7.34
N THR A 210 -28.03 -12.32 -8.29
CA THR A 210 -27.69 -12.01 -9.68
C THR A 210 -26.80 -10.76 -9.79
N THR A 211 -27.06 -9.75 -8.98
CA THR A 211 -26.25 -8.52 -8.92
C THR A 211 -24.83 -8.81 -8.45
N ASN A 212 -24.65 -9.57 -7.35
CA ASN A 212 -23.32 -9.86 -6.84
C ASN A 212 -22.55 -10.77 -7.80
N ARG A 213 -23.24 -11.76 -8.39
CA ARG A 213 -22.71 -12.66 -9.44
C ARG A 213 -22.20 -11.89 -10.65
N ALA A 214 -22.88 -10.82 -11.08
CA ALA A 214 -22.41 -9.97 -12.17
C ALA A 214 -21.15 -9.17 -11.78
N ILE A 215 -21.14 -8.58 -10.57
CA ILE A 215 -19.99 -7.78 -10.13
C ILE A 215 -18.74 -8.65 -9.93
N ILE A 216 -18.87 -9.83 -9.30
CA ILE A 216 -17.73 -10.73 -9.11
C ILE A 216 -17.24 -11.33 -10.44
N LYS A 217 -18.13 -11.50 -11.43
CA LYS A 217 -17.73 -11.88 -12.80
C LYS A 217 -16.79 -10.86 -13.40
N ASP A 218 -17.13 -9.57 -13.30
CA ASP A 218 -16.30 -8.49 -13.82
C ASP A 218 -14.94 -8.45 -13.10
N ILE A 219 -14.94 -8.62 -11.77
CA ILE A 219 -13.71 -8.74 -10.98
C ILE A 219 -12.85 -9.90 -11.47
N VAL A 220 -13.43 -11.09 -11.64
CA VAL A 220 -12.69 -12.29 -12.09
C VAL A 220 -12.11 -12.09 -13.49
N GLY A 221 -12.86 -11.47 -14.41
CA GLY A 221 -12.35 -11.14 -15.75
C GLY A 221 -11.14 -10.19 -15.72
N ASP A 222 -11.20 -9.15 -14.89
CA ASP A 222 -10.07 -8.24 -14.70
C ASP A 222 -8.90 -8.93 -13.97
N MET A 223 -9.17 -9.84 -13.02
CA MET A 223 -8.13 -10.60 -12.33
C MET A 223 -7.39 -11.57 -13.25
N HIS A 224 -8.07 -12.24 -14.20
CA HIS A 224 -7.40 -13.02 -15.24
C HIS A 224 -6.43 -12.16 -16.04
N THR A 225 -6.89 -10.99 -16.49
CA THR A 225 -6.07 -10.03 -17.24
C THR A 225 -4.80 -9.64 -16.47
N LEU A 226 -4.94 -9.37 -15.17
CA LEU A 226 -3.80 -8.98 -14.34
C LEU A 226 -2.86 -10.17 -14.01
N MET A 227 -3.40 -11.38 -13.82
CA MET A 227 -2.58 -12.59 -13.61
C MET A 227 -1.77 -12.94 -14.86
N ASP A 228 -2.38 -12.88 -16.05
CA ASP A 228 -1.71 -13.14 -17.33
C ASP A 228 -0.62 -12.10 -17.62
N ALA A 229 -0.81 -10.86 -17.19
CA ALA A 229 0.18 -9.80 -17.27
C ALA A 229 1.28 -9.89 -16.21
N GLY A 230 1.21 -10.83 -15.25
CA GLY A 230 2.16 -10.95 -14.14
C GLY A 230 2.09 -9.80 -13.13
N LEU A 231 0.95 -9.12 -13.05
CA LEU A 231 0.69 -7.99 -12.15
C LEU A 231 0.06 -8.41 -10.81
N LEU A 232 -0.39 -9.67 -10.69
CA LEU A 232 -0.94 -10.28 -9.47
C LEU A 232 -0.09 -11.44 -8.97
#